data_AF-A0A653X7E3-F1
#
_entry.id   AF-A0A653X7E3-F1
#
_cell.length_a   1.000
_cell.length_b   1.000
_cell.length_c   1.000
_cell.angle_alpha   90.00
_cell.angle_beta   90.00
_cell.angle_gamma   90.00
#
_symmetry.space_group_name_H-M   'P 1'
#
loop_
_entity.id
_entity.type
_entity.pdbx_description
1 polymer ?
#
loop_
_entity_poly.entity_id
_entity_poly.type
_entity_poly.pdbx_seq_one_letter_code
_entity_poly.pdbx_strand_id
1 'polypeptide(L)'
;MKKVIATFIIIASITSCNSVKNMNTSSMSDAATLLSSLSSNSTVQQVASLFSLLDTNNDEAISSTEAIGEVSENFEVLDTNNNSSLNLTELEGILGLLK
;
A
#
# COMPACT_ATOMS: atom_id res chain seq x y z
N MET A 1 46.72 -25.88 -24.59
CA MET A 1 46.58 -24.87 -23.53
C MET A 1 45.20 -25.02 -22.91
N LYS A 2 45.14 -25.13 -21.56
CA LYS A 2 43.96 -24.98 -20.66
C LYS A 2 42.87 -26.09 -20.79
N LYS A 3 42.78 -27.12 -19.93
CA LYS A 3 42.33 -27.14 -18.50
C LYS A 3 40.98 -26.38 -18.37
N VAL A 4 39.84 -26.90 -17.90
CA VAL A 4 39.52 -27.90 -16.86
C VAL A 4 38.05 -28.34 -17.10
N ILE A 5 37.74 -29.62 -16.90
CA ILE A 5 36.38 -30.14 -16.75
C ILE A 5 35.94 -29.77 -15.32
N ALA A 6 34.96 -28.89 -15.16
CA ALA A 6 34.42 -28.53 -13.85
C ALA A 6 32.92 -28.79 -13.84
N THR A 7 32.57 -30.06 -13.58
CA THR A 7 31.26 -30.47 -13.11
C THR A 7 31.03 -29.83 -11.75
N PHE A 8 30.22 -28.77 -11.68
CA PHE A 8 29.71 -28.23 -10.42
C PHE A 8 28.32 -28.81 -10.17
N ILE A 9 28.29 -29.96 -9.51
CA ILE A 9 27.10 -30.41 -8.80
C ILE A 9 26.94 -29.46 -7.62
N ILE A 10 26.01 -28.51 -7.70
CA ILE A 10 25.58 -27.75 -6.52
C ILE A 10 24.57 -28.64 -5.79
N ILE A 11 25.10 -29.46 -4.89
CA ILE A 11 24.30 -30.22 -3.93
C ILE A 11 23.72 -29.23 -2.92
N ALA A 12 22.43 -29.43 -2.65
CA ALA A 12 21.60 -28.73 -1.71
C ALA A 12 22.25 -28.52 -0.33
N SER A 13 22.15 -27.29 0.15
CA SER A 13 22.12 -26.89 1.57
C SER A 13 22.25 -25.37 1.57
N ILE A 14 21.49 -24.55 2.28
CA ILE A 14 20.51 -24.67 3.33
C ILE A 14 20.12 -23.21 3.64
N THR A 15 19.02 -23.04 4.36
CA THR A 15 18.83 -21.92 5.29
C THR A 15 18.38 -20.59 4.68
N SER A 16 17.09 -20.35 4.93
CA SER A 16 16.54 -19.05 5.32
C SER A 16 16.40 -18.03 4.20
N CYS A 17 15.29 -18.15 3.47
CA CYS A 17 14.51 -16.95 3.19
C CYS A 17 13.73 -16.54 4.46
N ASN A 18 14.43 -16.18 5.55
CA ASN A 18 13.85 -15.18 6.45
C ASN A 18 14.04 -13.84 5.74
N SER A 19 12.99 -13.03 5.69
CA SER A 19 12.92 -11.72 5.03
C SER A 19 12.30 -11.71 3.64
N VAL A 20 11.36 -12.62 3.34
CA VAL A 20 10.21 -12.18 2.55
C VAL A 20 9.45 -11.22 3.44
N LYS A 21 9.71 -9.94 3.19
CA LYS A 21 9.00 -8.75 3.66
C LYS A 21 7.84 -9.09 4.58
N ASN A 22 8.02 -8.79 5.87
CA ASN A 22 6.93 -8.32 6.71
C ASN A 22 6.38 -7.03 6.06
N MET A 23 5.77 -7.15 4.87
CA MET A 23 4.71 -6.24 4.49
C MET A 23 3.70 -6.44 5.60
N ASN A 24 3.48 -5.39 6.39
CA ASN A 24 2.48 -5.39 7.44
C ASN A 24 1.13 -5.76 6.81
N THR A 25 0.80 -7.04 6.76
CA THR A 25 -0.54 -7.51 6.43
C THR A 25 -1.55 -6.92 7.42
N SER A 26 -1.07 -6.56 8.61
CA SER A 26 -1.78 -5.76 9.61
C SER A 26 -2.19 -4.40 9.04
N SER A 27 -1.29 -3.63 8.42
CA SER A 27 -1.58 -2.26 7.97
C SER A 27 -2.68 -2.20 6.91
N MET A 28 -2.70 -3.13 5.96
CA MET A 28 -3.79 -3.18 4.96
C MET A 28 -5.13 -3.63 5.56
N SER A 29 -5.10 -4.58 6.50
CA SER A 29 -6.31 -5.01 7.22
C SER A 29 -6.85 -3.92 8.14
N ASP A 30 -5.96 -3.18 8.80
CA ASP A 30 -6.27 -2.05 9.66
C ASP A 30 -6.84 -0.90 8.82
N ALA A 31 -6.25 -0.61 7.65
CA ALA A 31 -6.76 0.36 6.70
C ALA A 31 -8.17 -0.01 6.22
N ALA A 32 -8.41 -1.27 5.85
CA ALA A 32 -9.73 -1.74 5.42
C ALA A 32 -10.77 -1.65 6.54
N THR A 33 -10.38 -1.97 7.77
CA THR A 33 -11.25 -1.86 8.95
C THR A 33 -11.58 -0.40 9.26
N LEU A 34 -10.59 0.48 9.22
CA LEU A 34 -10.80 1.91 9.39
C LEU A 34 -11.68 2.48 8.28
N LEU A 35 -11.40 2.14 7.01
CA LEU A 35 -12.21 2.57 5.87
C LEU A 35 -13.67 2.15 6.01
N SER A 36 -13.92 0.92 6.47
CA SER A 36 -15.27 0.41 6.74
C SER A 36 -15.98 1.14 7.89
N SER A 37 -15.22 1.78 8.79
CA SER A 37 -15.75 2.57 9.90
C SER A 37 -15.92 4.06 9.59
N LEU A 38 -15.37 4.53 8.46
CA LEU A 38 -15.55 5.91 8.01
C LEU A 38 -16.98 6.13 7.51
N SER A 39 -17.45 7.37 7.64
CA SER A 39 -18.71 7.84 7.04
C SER A 39 -18.53 9.28 6.57
N SER A 40 -19.51 9.85 5.88
CA SER A 40 -19.45 11.24 5.42
C SER A 40 -19.28 12.29 6.52
N ASN A 41 -19.49 11.93 7.79
CA ASN A 41 -19.27 12.81 8.95
C ASN A 41 -17.95 12.55 9.69
N SER A 42 -17.08 11.69 9.15
CA SER A 42 -15.78 11.41 9.76
C SER A 42 -14.89 12.65 9.77
N THR A 43 -13.94 12.66 10.71
CA THR A 43 -13.01 13.79 10.89
C THR A 43 -11.78 13.63 9.99
N VAL A 44 -11.13 14.76 9.70
CA VAL A 44 -9.83 14.82 9.03
C VAL A 44 -8.80 13.91 9.71
N GLN A 45 -8.79 13.85 11.05
CA GLN A 45 -7.88 12.96 11.79
C GLN A 45 -8.09 11.47 11.49
N GLN A 46 -9.32 11.04 11.22
CA GLN A 46 -9.60 9.65 10.84
C GLN A 46 -9.13 9.37 9.41
N VAL A 47 -9.29 10.34 8.49
CA VAL A 47 -8.74 10.25 7.14
C VAL A 47 -7.22 10.24 7.17
N ALA A 48 -6.58 11.08 7.98
CA ALA A 48 -5.14 11.09 8.16
C ALA A 48 -4.61 9.76 8.73
N SER A 49 -5.39 9.12 9.61
CA SER A 49 -5.07 7.77 10.11
C SER A 49 -5.15 6.74 8.99
N LEU A 50 -6.18 6.79 8.15
CA LEU A 50 -6.28 5.95 6.95
C LEU A 50 -5.11 6.21 5.99
N PHE A 51 -4.80 7.48 5.72
CA PHE A 51 -3.69 7.90 4.88
C PHE A 51 -2.39 7.23 5.32
N SER A 52 -2.04 7.36 6.61
CA SER A 52 -0.81 6.78 7.15
C SER A 52 -0.78 5.25 7.09
N LEU A 53 -1.93 4.57 7.01
CA LEU A 53 -1.98 3.11 6.85
C LEU A 53 -1.87 2.67 5.38
N LEU A 54 -2.32 3.52 4.45
CA LEU A 54 -2.22 3.28 3.01
C LEU A 54 -0.84 3.66 2.47
N ASP A 55 -0.21 4.71 3.01
CA ASP A 55 1.12 5.19 2.62
C ASP A 55 2.20 4.23 3.12
N THR A 56 2.32 3.08 2.47
CA THR A 56 3.19 1.99 2.93
C THR A 56 4.66 2.28 2.69
N ASN A 57 4.96 3.06 1.64
CA ASN A 57 6.32 3.47 1.29
C ASN A 57 6.74 4.78 2.02
N ASN A 58 5.83 5.45 2.72
CA ASN A 58 6.03 6.71 3.45
C ASN A 58 6.56 7.83 2.56
N ASP A 59 6.05 7.94 1.33
CA ASP A 59 6.40 9.01 0.40
C ASP A 59 5.45 10.21 0.43
N GLU A 60 4.55 10.24 1.43
CA GLU A 60 3.52 11.26 1.62
C GLU A 60 2.52 11.31 0.46
N ALA A 61 2.35 10.20 -0.27
CA ALA A 61 1.39 10.06 -1.35
C ALA A 61 0.85 8.62 -1.46
N ILE A 62 -0.46 8.47 -1.72
CA ILE A 62 -1.05 7.15 -1.96
C ILE A 62 -1.02 6.85 -3.44
N SER A 63 -0.22 5.87 -3.85
CA SER A 63 -0.26 5.36 -5.22
C SER A 63 -1.51 4.49 -5.50
N SER A 64 -1.84 4.28 -6.77
CA SER A 64 -2.94 3.38 -7.16
C SER A 64 -2.75 1.94 -6.67
N THR A 65 -1.51 1.51 -6.44
CA THR A 65 -1.17 0.20 -5.87
C THR A 65 -1.31 0.12 -4.36
N GLU A 66 -1.31 1.27 -3.67
CA GLU A 66 -1.49 1.39 -2.22
C GLU A 66 -2.93 1.65 -1.83
N ALA A 67 -3.71 2.27 -2.72
CA ALA A 67 -5.14 2.47 -2.55
C ALA A 67 -5.89 1.12 -2.43
N ILE A 68 -6.86 1.07 -1.51
CA ILE A 68 -7.70 -0.12 -1.27
C ILE A 68 -9.18 0.27 -1.17
N GLY A 69 -10.07 -0.70 -1.43
CA GLY A 69 -11.52 -0.53 -1.28
C GLY A 69 -12.05 0.70 -2.03
N GLU A 70 -12.95 1.44 -1.39
CA GLU A 70 -13.55 2.68 -1.94
C GLU A 70 -12.52 3.72 -2.39
N VAL A 71 -11.32 3.77 -1.79
CA VAL A 71 -10.25 4.68 -2.23
C VAL A 71 -9.69 4.27 -3.59
N SER A 72 -9.54 2.96 -3.83
CA SER A 72 -9.08 2.43 -5.12
C SER A 72 -10.16 2.59 -6.18
N GLU A 73 -11.42 2.29 -5.84
CA GLU A 73 -12.57 2.39 -6.75
C GLU A 73 -12.83 3.82 -7.21
N ASN A 74 -12.52 4.80 -6.36
CA ASN A 74 -12.70 6.22 -6.65
C ASN A 74 -11.37 6.96 -6.85
N PHE A 75 -10.26 6.26 -7.08
CA PHE A 75 -8.92 6.87 -7.13
C PHE A 75 -8.85 8.02 -8.13
N GLU A 76 -9.35 7.81 -9.36
CA GLU A 76 -9.37 8.85 -10.41
C GLU A 76 -10.28 10.05 -10.07
N VAL A 77 -11.31 9.82 -9.24
CA VAL A 77 -12.20 10.90 -8.77
C VAL A 77 -11.51 11.73 -7.69
N LEU A 78 -10.69 11.09 -6.86
CA LEU A 78 -9.94 11.73 -5.77
C LEU A 78 -8.67 12.42 -6.27
N ASP A 79 -8.01 11.90 -7.31
CA ASP A 79 -6.81 12.49 -7.93
C ASP A 79 -7.17 13.73 -8.77
N THR A 80 -7.56 14.80 -8.09
CA THR A 80 -8.04 16.03 -8.72
C THR A 80 -6.97 16.73 -9.55
N ASN A 81 -5.70 16.54 -9.19
CA ASN A 81 -4.57 17.16 -9.87
C ASN A 81 -3.97 16.27 -11.00
N ASN A 82 -4.43 15.02 -11.12
CA ASN A 82 -4.02 14.02 -12.12
C ASN A 82 -2.52 13.67 -12.09
N ASN A 83 -1.89 13.67 -10.91
CA ASN A 83 -0.48 13.29 -10.76
C ASN A 83 -0.27 11.80 -10.51
N SER A 84 -1.34 10.99 -10.60
CA SER A 84 -1.35 9.54 -10.34
C SER A 84 -1.07 9.13 -8.88
N SER A 85 -1.26 10.06 -7.94
CA SER A 85 -1.14 9.83 -6.50
C SER A 85 -2.15 10.67 -5.71
N LEU A 86 -2.57 10.19 -4.54
CA LEU A 86 -3.46 10.96 -3.66
C LEU A 86 -2.65 11.56 -2.52
N ASN A 87 -2.70 12.89 -2.36
CA ASN A 87 -2.27 13.52 -1.12
C ASN A 87 -3.38 13.49 -0.06
N LEU A 88 -3.07 13.88 1.18
CA LEU A 88 -4.06 13.86 2.28
C LEU A 88 -5.33 14.67 1.97
N THR A 89 -5.19 15.84 1.35
CA THR A 89 -6.33 16.71 0.99
C THR A 89 -7.24 16.04 -0.03
N GLU A 90 -6.65 15.35 -1.00
CA GLU A 90 -7.39 14.59 -2.02
C GLU A 90 -8.09 13.38 -1.39
N LEU A 91 -7.41 12.69 -0.47
CA LEU A 91 -8.01 11.56 0.24
C LEU A 91 -9.18 11.98 1.13
N GLU A 92 -9.20 13.19 1.70
CA GLU A 92 -10.37 13.71 2.44
C GLU A 92 -11.65 13.73 1.59
N GLY A 93 -11.52 13.84 0.27
CA GLY A 93 -12.62 13.72 -0.69
C GLY A 93 -13.38 12.40 -0.58
N ILE A 94 -12.77 11.33 -0.04
CA ILE A 94 -13.41 10.03 0.14
C ILE A 94 -14.68 10.13 0.98
N LEU A 95 -14.73 11.04 1.95
CA LEU A 95 -15.89 11.22 2.83
C LEU A 95 -17.15 11.60 2.06
N GLY A 96 -17.01 12.34 0.95
CA GLY A 96 -18.12 12.68 0.06
C GLY A 96 -18.61 11.53 -0.81
N LEU A 97 -17.83 10.44 -0.90
CA LEU A 97 -18.12 9.27 -1.72
C LEU A 97 -18.70 8.11 -0.89
N LEU A 98 -18.47 8.12 0.42
CA LEU A 98 -19.10 7.20 1.39
C LEU A 98 -20.61 7.49 1.47
N LYS A 99 -21.42 6.46 1.25
CA LYS A 99 -22.90 6.51 1.25
C LYS A 99 -23.51 6.03 2.56
#